data_AF-A0A9X1TVR6-F1
#
_entry.id   AF-A0A9X1TVR6-F1
#
_cell.length_a   1.000
_cell.length_b   1.000
_cell.length_c   1.000
_cell.angle_alpha   90.00
_cell.angle_beta   90.00
_cell.angle_gamma   90.00
#
_symmetry.space_group_name_H-M   'P 1'
#
loop_
_entity.id
_entity.type
_entity.pdbx_description
1 polymer ?
#
loop_
_entity_poly.entity_id
_entity_poly.type
_entity_poly.pdbx_seq_one_letter_code
_entity_poly.pdbx_strand_id
1 'polypeptide(L)' 'MELRVPGPDAIQLAERLTQGLADAEFSIPGQIVADIGLELPPIRNFDGSVSLYIEALTISEQG' A
#
# COMPACT_ATOMS: atom_id res chain seq x y z
N MET A 1 0.90 -6.02 -6.66
CA MET A 1 0.92 -7.07 -5.60
C MET A 1 -0.39 -6.99 -4.84
N GLU A 2 -0.98 -8.11 -4.40
CA GLU A 2 -2.24 -8.09 -3.62
C GLU A 2 -1.96 -8.34 -2.13
N LEU A 3 -2.49 -7.46 -1.27
CA LEU A 3 -2.58 -7.66 0.16
C LEU A 3 -4.05 -7.76 0.57
N ARG A 4 -4.41 -8.84 1.26
CA ARG A 4 -5.79 -9.07 1.72
C ARG A 4 -5.88 -8.95 3.23
N VAL A 5 -6.80 -8.10 3.71
CA VAL A 5 -7.07 -7.89 5.13
C VAL A 5 -8.38 -8.58 5.50
N PRO A 6 -8.37 -9.62 6.35
CA PRO A 6 -9.58 -10.30 6.79
C PRO A 6 -10.20 -9.64 8.04
N GLY A 7 -11.47 -9.94 8.29
CA GLY A 7 -12.15 -9.63 9.56
C GLY A 7 -12.98 -8.34 9.54
N PRO A 8 -13.79 -8.12 10.59
CA PRO A 8 -14.78 -7.05 10.64
C PRO A 8 -14.18 -5.64 10.58
N ASP A 9 -12.93 -5.48 11.03
CA ASP A 9 -12.23 -4.19 11.08
C ASP A 9 -11.34 -3.95 9.85
N ALA A 10 -11.47 -4.79 8.81
CA ALA A 10 -10.58 -4.76 7.65
C ALA A 10 -10.53 -3.39 6.94
N ILE A 11 -11.65 -2.67 6.91
CA ILE A 11 -11.73 -1.32 6.33
C ILE A 11 -10.92 -0.32 7.13
N GLN A 12 -11.10 -0.28 8.45
CA GLN A 12 -10.41 0.67 9.32
C GLN A 12 -8.90 0.40 9.34
N LEU A 13 -8.51 -0.87 9.27
CA LEU A 13 -7.10 -1.23 9.15
C LEU A 13 -6.53 -0.85 7.78
N ALA A 14 -7.27 -1.12 6.69
CA ALA A 14 -6.87 -0.73 5.34
C ALA A 14 -6.70 0.80 5.22
N GLU A 15 -7.66 1.57 5.73
CA GLU A 15 -7.60 3.04 5.77
C GLU A 15 -6.38 3.54 6.55
N ARG A 16 -6.11 2.97 7.74
CA ARG A 16 -4.94 3.34 8.54
C ARG A 16 -3.61 3.02 7.87
N LEU A 17 -3.55 1.92 7.11
CA LEU A 17 -2.34 1.51 6.39
C LEU A 17 -2.07 2.39 5.18
N THR A 18 -3.13 2.91 4.54
CA THR A 18 -3.02 3.65 3.28
C THR A 18 -3.09 5.17 3.44
N GLN A 19 -3.53 5.65 4.60
CA GLN A 19 -3.60 7.08 4.91
C GLN A 19 -2.21 7.73 4.84
N GLY A 20 -2.05 8.68 3.92
CA GLY A 20 -0.83 9.45 3.74
C GLY A 20 0.25 8.77 2.90
N LEU A 21 0.03 7.54 2.39
CA LEU A 21 0.99 6.88 1.49
C LEU A 21 1.23 7.71 0.21
N ALA A 22 0.18 8.31 -0.35
CA ALA A 22 0.27 9.09 -1.59
C ALA A 22 1.15 10.35 -1.47
N ASP A 23 1.36 10.85 -0.24
CA ASP A 23 2.17 12.05 0.04
C ASP A 23 3.49 11.71 0.73
N ALA A 24 3.79 10.41 0.94
CA ALA A 24 4.94 9.96 1.70
C ALA A 24 6.17 9.78 0.79
N GLU A 25 7.19 10.62 1.01
CA GLU A 25 8.52 10.43 0.42
C GLU A 25 9.39 9.60 1.38
N PHE A 26 9.84 8.42 0.94
CA PHE A 26 10.70 7.55 1.75
C PHE A 26 12.15 7.66 1.30
N SER A 27 13.04 8.12 2.18
CA SER A 27 14.50 8.00 2.00
C SER A 27 15.05 7.05 3.05
N ILE A 28 15.51 5.87 2.63
CA ILE A 28 16.16 4.89 3.49
C ILE A 28 17.60 4.71 2.98
N PRO A 29 18.61 5.26 3.67
CA PRO A 29 20.00 5.19 3.20
C PRO A 29 20.46 3.74 2.98
N GLY A 30 20.98 3.44 1.79
CA GLY A 30 21.45 2.10 1.42
C GLY A 30 20.33 1.11 1.00
N GLN A 31 19.10 1.57 0.83
CA GLN A 31 17.99 0.77 0.30
C GLN A 31 17.36 1.43 -0.93
N ILE A 32 16.77 0.59 -1.78
CA ILE A 32 16.02 1.01 -2.95
C ILE A 32 14.85 1.90 -2.49
N VAL A 33 14.77 3.13 -3.00
CA VAL A 33 13.61 3.99 -2.83
C VAL A 33 12.54 3.54 -3.81
N ALA A 34 11.41 3.05 -3.30
CA ALA A 34 10.25 2.75 -4.11
C ALA A 34 9.14 3.76 -3.81
N ASP A 35 8.59 4.38 -4.85
CA ASP A 35 7.31 5.07 -4.73
C ASP A 35 6.22 4.01 -4.56
N ILE A 36 5.42 4.09 -3.50
CA ILE A 36 4.43 3.07 -3.12
C ILE A 36 3.04 3.67 -3.26
N GLY A 37 2.35 3.25 -4.32
CA GLY A 37 0.99 3.67 -4.62
C GLY A 37 -0.03 2.54 -4.42
N LEU A 38 -1.29 2.93 -4.31
CA LEU A 38 -2.40 2.02 -4.56
C LEU A 38 -2.75 2.07 -6.05
N GLU A 39 -2.67 0.93 -6.72
CA GLU A 39 -3.10 0.77 -8.11
C GLU A 39 -4.63 0.99 -8.23
N LEU A 40 -5.37 0.57 -7.21
CA LEU A 40 -6.83 0.70 -7.10
C LEU A 40 -7.25 1.11 -5.68
N PRO A 41 -8.37 1.82 -5.51
CA PRO A 41 -8.97 2.03 -4.19
C PRO A 41 -9.24 0.69 -3.47
N PRO A 42 -9.26 0.66 -2.12
CA PRO A 42 -9.56 -0.55 -1.37
C PRO A 42 -10.89 -1.20 -1.81
N ILE A 43 -10.85 -2.48 -2.15
CA ILE A 43 -12.02 -3.22 -2.64
C ILE A 43 -12.61 -4.05 -1.51
N ARG A 44 -13.89 -3.84 -1.19
CA ARG A 44 -14.63 -4.65 -0.22
C ARG A 44 -15.13 -5.93 -0.87
N ASN A 45 -14.86 -7.07 -0.23
CA ASN A 45 -15.27 -8.40 -0.68
C ASN A 45 -16.54 -8.87 0.03
N PHE A 46 -17.26 -9.81 -0.58
CA PHE A 46 -18.51 -10.37 -0.03
C PHE A 46 -18.33 -11.09 1.31
N ASP A 47 -17.14 -11.63 1.57
CA ASP A 47 -16.80 -12.30 2.82
C ASP A 47 -16.37 -11.35 3.95
N GLY A 48 -16.51 -10.03 3.74
CA GLY A 48 -16.14 -9.00 4.71
C GLY A 48 -14.66 -8.63 4.71
N SER A 49 -13.83 -9.27 3.87
CA SER A 49 -12.43 -8.86 3.70
C SER A 49 -12.28 -7.62 2.81
N VAL A 50 -11.10 -7.00 2.87
CA VAL A 50 -10.70 -5.92 1.96
C VAL A 50 -9.45 -6.34 1.19
N SER A 51 -9.46 -6.14 -0.12
CA SER A 51 -8.29 -6.31 -0.99
C SER A 51 -7.65 -4.95 -1.29
N LEU A 52 -6.32 -4.90 -1.16
CA LEU A 52 -5.47 -3.76 -1.49
C LEU A 52 -4.54 -4.17 -2.62
N TYR A 53 -4.51 -3.36 -3.69
CA TYR A 53 -3.63 -3.55 -4.83
C TYR A 53 -2.53 -2.50 -4.77
N ILE A 54 -1.32 -2.96 -4.45
CA ILE A 54 -0.16 -2.10 -4.22
C ILE A 54 0.79 -2.20 -5.42
N GLU A 55 1.20 -1.05 -5.92
CA GLU A 55 2.28 -0.91 -6.89
C GLU A 55 3.49 -0.25 -6.23
N ALA A 56 4.69 -0.67 -6.64
CA ALA A 56 5.94 -0.13 -6.16
C ALA A 56 6.84 0.18 -7.36
N LEU A 57 7.19 1.46 -7.55
CA LEU A 57 8.14 1.89 -8.57
C LEU A 57 9.52 2.06 -7.94
N THR A 58 10.38 1.08 -8.15
CA THR A 58 11.79 1.09 -7.73
C THR A 58 12.59 2.14 -8.50
N ILE A 59 13.08 3.18 -7.82
CA ILE A 59 14.09 4.11 -8.34
C ILE A 59 15.46 3.69 -7.77
N SER A 60 16.37 3.28 -8.66
CA SER A 60 17.78 3.08 -8.28
C SER A 60 18.49 4.43 -8.39
N GLU A 61 19.03 4.96 -7.29
CA GLU A 61 20.04 6.02 -7.38
C GLU A 61 21.31 5.40 -8.00
N GLN A 62 21.68 5.86 -9.20
CA GLN A 62 22.99 5.54 -9.75
C GLN A 62 24.01 6.46 -9.07
N GLY A 63 24.94 5.86 -8.32
CA GLY A 63 26.11 6.54 -7.79
C GLY A 63 27.15 6.85 -8.86
#